data_AF-B1F7L4-F1
#
_entry.id   AF-B1F7L4-F1
#
_cell.length_a   1.000
_cell.length_b   1.000
_cell.length_c   1.000
_cell.angle_alpha   90.00
_cell.angle_beta   90.00
_cell.angle_gamma   90.00
#
_symmetry.space_group_name_H-M   'P 1'
#
loop_
_entity.id
_entity.type
_entity.pdbx_description
1 polymer ?
#
loop_
_entity_poly.entity_id
_entity_poly.type
_entity_poly.pdbx_seq_one_letter_code
_entity_poly.pdbx_strand_id
1 'polypeptide(L)'
;MGQKRYIIEGDGHSHGGRVVSGAPNSRINGRAIARLHDPAICEIHGLTFIATVAGHARFDGQVAACDGDLLACGARLIASQDQTGG
;
A
#
# COMPACT_ATOMS: atom_id res chain seq x y z
N MET A 1 0.92 -8.13 19.68
CA MET A 1 0.43 -7.10 18.73
C MET A 1 1.22 -7.27 17.45
N GLY A 2 0.66 -7.94 16.43
CA GLY A 2 1.41 -8.27 15.22
C GLY A 2 1.75 -7.00 14.44
N GLN A 3 3.02 -6.75 14.23
CA GLN A 3 3.52 -5.62 13.44
C GLN A 3 3.00 -5.77 12.00
N LYS A 4 2.04 -4.94 11.58
CA LYS A 4 1.53 -4.98 10.20
C LYS A 4 2.54 -4.34 9.25
N ARG A 5 2.98 -5.11 8.26
CA ARG A 5 3.94 -4.69 7.24
C ARG A 5 3.34 -3.56 6.40
N TYR A 6 4.13 -2.53 6.11
CA TYR A 6 3.68 -1.47 5.21
C TYR A 6 3.64 -1.96 3.79
N ILE A 7 2.71 -1.42 3.00
CA ILE A 7 2.67 -1.60 1.55
C ILE A 7 3.62 -0.60 0.92
N ILE A 8 4.36 -1.02 -0.09
CA ILE A 8 5.25 -0.14 -0.85
C ILE A 8 4.95 -0.20 -2.35
N GLU A 9 5.40 0.81 -3.07
CA GLU A 9 5.25 0.93 -4.52
C GLU A 9 5.71 -0.36 -5.21
N GLY A 10 4.81 -1.01 -5.95
CA GLY A 10 5.04 -2.28 -6.64
C GLY A 10 4.54 -3.52 -5.93
N ASP A 11 4.03 -3.39 -4.71
CA ASP A 11 3.38 -4.50 -4.02
C ASP A 11 2.08 -4.88 -4.72
N GLY A 12 1.78 -6.18 -4.67
CA GLY A 12 0.62 -6.76 -5.31
C GLY A 12 -0.64 -6.71 -4.45
N HIS A 13 -1.72 -7.23 -5.01
CA HIS A 13 -2.98 -7.40 -4.30
C HIS A 13 -3.74 -8.61 -4.84
N SER A 14 -4.78 -9.02 -4.12
CA SER A 14 -5.52 -10.28 -4.35
C SER A 14 -6.18 -10.40 -5.73
N HIS A 15 -6.42 -9.30 -6.42
CA HIS A 15 -7.00 -9.31 -7.78
C HIS A 15 -5.92 -9.31 -8.89
N GLY A 16 -4.63 -9.32 -8.54
CA GLY A 16 -3.54 -9.19 -9.50
C GLY A 16 -3.30 -7.73 -9.93
N GLY A 17 -2.05 -7.43 -10.27
CA GLY A 17 -1.57 -6.06 -10.52
C GLY A 17 -0.70 -5.52 -9.38
N ARG A 18 -0.54 -4.20 -9.29
CA ARG A 18 0.44 -3.58 -8.38
C ARG A 18 0.10 -2.15 -7.97
N VAL A 19 0.63 -1.74 -6.82
CA VAL A 19 0.68 -0.32 -6.41
C VAL A 19 1.66 0.44 -7.31
N VAL A 20 1.27 1.64 -7.76
CA VAL A 20 2.02 2.41 -8.76
C VAL A 20 2.81 3.56 -8.16
N SER A 21 2.37 4.09 -7.03
CA SER A 21 3.02 5.22 -6.36
C SER A 21 2.93 5.12 -4.85
N GLY A 22 3.72 5.92 -4.16
CA GLY A 22 3.71 6.06 -2.71
C GLY A 22 4.17 7.45 -2.26
N ALA A 23 4.60 7.51 -1.00
CA ALA A 23 5.19 8.66 -0.35
C ALA A 23 6.50 9.10 -1.02
N PRO A 24 6.65 10.37 -1.44
CA PRO A 24 7.86 10.82 -2.14
C PRO A 24 9.11 10.76 -1.26
N ASN A 25 8.96 11.10 0.03
CA ASN A 25 10.08 11.22 0.98
C ASN A 25 10.23 10.02 1.90
N SER A 26 9.26 9.11 1.93
CA SER A 26 9.23 7.97 2.84
C SER A 26 9.38 6.68 2.05
N ARG A 27 10.55 6.05 2.15
CA ARG A 27 10.91 4.87 1.36
C ARG A 27 11.44 3.75 2.24
N ILE A 28 11.08 2.52 1.89
CA ILE A 28 11.65 1.28 2.47
C ILE A 28 12.39 0.57 1.35
N ASN A 29 13.67 0.27 1.53
CA ASN A 29 14.53 -0.34 0.52
C ASN A 29 14.48 0.38 -0.84
N GLY A 30 14.40 1.72 -0.82
CA GLY A 30 14.33 2.56 -2.03
C GLY A 30 12.94 2.68 -2.69
N ARG A 31 11.96 1.88 -2.27
CA ARG A 31 10.57 1.92 -2.77
C ARG A 31 9.69 2.78 -1.88
N ALA A 32 8.83 3.60 -2.48
CA ALA A 32 7.97 4.53 -1.75
C ALA A 32 6.90 3.80 -0.93
N ILE A 33 6.64 4.24 0.31
CA ILE A 33 5.57 3.67 1.15
C ILE A 33 4.21 4.10 0.60
N ALA A 34 3.34 3.15 0.30
CA ALA A 34 1.99 3.43 -0.18
C ALA A 34 1.11 3.96 0.94
N ARG A 35 0.22 4.90 0.61
CA ARG A 35 -0.66 5.59 1.56
C ARG A 35 -2.09 5.57 1.04
N LEU A 36 -3.01 6.02 1.89
CA LEU A 36 -4.38 6.29 1.48
C LEU A 36 -4.40 7.14 0.20
N HIS A 37 -5.26 6.78 -0.75
CA HIS A 37 -5.42 7.39 -2.08
C HIS A 37 -4.26 7.24 -3.06
N ASP A 38 -3.15 6.57 -2.69
CA ASP A 38 -2.12 6.29 -3.69
C ASP A 38 -2.67 5.33 -4.78
N PRO A 39 -2.30 5.54 -6.05
CA PRO A 39 -2.83 4.79 -7.18
C PRO A 39 -2.26 3.36 -7.24
N ALA A 40 -3.11 2.45 -7.68
CA ALA A 40 -2.78 1.06 -7.98
C ALA A 40 -3.43 0.62 -9.29
N ILE A 41 -2.85 -0.36 -9.95
CA ILE A 41 -3.44 -1.01 -11.13
C ILE A 41 -3.96 -2.37 -10.70
N CYS A 42 -5.23 -2.61 -10.96
CA CYS A 42 -5.88 -3.89 -10.84
C CYS A 42 -5.98 -4.52 -12.23
N GLU A 43 -5.55 -5.77 -12.37
CA GLU A 43 -5.62 -6.49 -13.66
C GLU A 43 -7.06 -6.82 -14.07
N ILE A 44 -8.00 -6.83 -13.12
CA ILE A 44 -9.41 -7.11 -13.37
C ILE A 44 -10.20 -5.83 -13.68
N HIS A 45 -9.93 -4.72 -12.99
CA HIS A 45 -10.74 -3.49 -13.06
C HIS A 45 -10.02 -2.28 -13.65
N GLY A 46 -8.72 -2.38 -13.92
CA GLY A 46 -7.88 -1.27 -14.36
C GLY A 46 -7.40 -0.38 -13.21
N LEU A 47 -7.33 0.92 -13.47
CA LEU A 47 -6.83 1.90 -12.49
C LEU A 47 -7.75 1.98 -11.26
N THR A 48 -7.14 1.91 -10.08
CA THR A 48 -7.81 2.01 -8.77
C THR A 48 -6.89 2.77 -7.81
N PHE A 49 -7.31 2.93 -6.56
CA PHE A 49 -6.53 3.56 -5.50
C PHE A 49 -6.76 2.86 -4.17
N ILE A 50 -5.88 3.12 -3.20
CA ILE A 50 -6.03 2.61 -1.83
C ILE A 50 -7.16 3.36 -1.14
N ALA A 51 -8.23 2.65 -0.75
CA ALA A 51 -9.45 3.25 -0.23
C ALA A 51 -9.64 3.06 1.26
N THR A 52 -9.10 1.99 1.83
CA THR A 52 -9.21 1.70 3.27
C THR A 52 -7.85 1.36 3.81
N VAL A 53 -7.43 2.09 4.84
CA VAL A 53 -6.19 1.82 5.58
C VAL A 53 -6.48 1.64 7.05
N ALA A 54 -5.98 0.56 7.64
CA ALA A 54 -6.15 0.26 9.06
C ALA A 54 -4.93 0.67 9.91
N GLY A 55 -3.91 1.27 9.29
CA GLY A 55 -2.71 1.76 9.97
C GLY A 55 -2.94 3.05 10.78
N HIS A 56 -1.99 3.36 11.66
CA HIS A 56 -1.93 4.63 12.38
C HIS A 56 -0.73 5.51 11.97
N ALA A 57 0.29 4.90 11.36
CA ALA A 57 1.46 5.62 10.89
C ALA A 57 1.09 6.58 9.76
N ARG A 58 1.65 7.78 9.79
CA ARG A 58 1.45 8.80 8.77
C ARG A 58 2.77 9.14 8.10
N PHE A 59 2.80 9.10 6.79
CA PHE A 59 3.93 9.50 5.96
C PHE A 59 3.49 10.63 5.04
N ASP A 60 4.22 11.75 5.07
CA ASP A 60 3.89 12.94 4.27
C ASP A 60 2.41 13.38 4.47
N GLY A 61 1.92 13.34 5.71
CA GLY A 61 0.58 13.79 6.09
C GLY A 61 -0.57 12.80 5.83
N GLN A 62 -0.32 11.67 5.16
CA GLN A 62 -1.35 10.65 4.87
C GLN A 62 -1.05 9.33 5.60
N VAL A 63 -2.11 8.58 5.91
CA VAL A 63 -2.00 7.32 6.63
C VAL A 63 -1.39 6.25 5.71
N ALA A 64 -0.40 5.52 6.23
CA ALA A 64 0.28 4.43 5.55
C ALA A 64 -0.67 3.25 5.32
N ALA A 65 -0.59 2.65 4.14
CA ALA A 65 -1.25 1.40 3.85
C ALA A 65 -0.44 0.22 4.40
N CYS A 66 -1.16 -0.76 4.93
CA CYS A 66 -0.62 -1.94 5.57
C CYS A 66 -1.12 -3.22 4.89
N ASP A 67 -0.44 -4.32 5.13
CA ASP A 67 -0.88 -5.64 4.68
C ASP A 67 -2.33 -5.93 5.11
N GLY A 68 -3.14 -6.37 4.14
CA GLY A 68 -4.56 -6.65 4.31
C GLY A 68 -5.50 -5.45 4.15
N ASP A 69 -4.98 -4.24 3.91
CA ASP A 69 -5.78 -3.06 3.56
C ASP A 69 -6.43 -3.20 2.17
N LEU A 70 -7.41 -2.33 1.86
CA LEU A 70 -8.26 -2.50 0.68
C LEU A 70 -8.09 -1.40 -0.36
N LEU A 71 -8.09 -1.82 -1.63
CA LEU A 71 -8.29 -0.95 -2.77
C LEU A 71 -9.77 -0.60 -2.95
N ALA A 72 -10.05 0.50 -3.65
CA ALA A 72 -11.41 0.93 -4.00
C ALA A 72 -12.19 -0.15 -4.77
N CYS A 73 -11.51 -0.96 -5.57
CA CYS A 73 -12.09 -2.11 -6.27
C CYS A 73 -12.36 -3.34 -5.38
N GLY A 74 -12.07 -3.26 -4.07
CA GLY A 74 -12.26 -4.35 -3.10
C GLY A 74 -11.10 -5.35 -3.00
N ALA A 75 -10.03 -5.19 -3.78
CA ALA A 75 -8.85 -6.05 -3.68
C ALA A 75 -8.08 -5.80 -2.37
N ARG A 76 -7.49 -6.87 -1.82
CA ARG A 76 -6.65 -6.81 -0.60
C ARG A 76 -5.20 -6.63 -0.97
N LEU A 77 -4.55 -5.63 -0.40
CA LEU A 77 -3.13 -5.35 -0.54
C LEU A 77 -2.29 -6.43 0.15
N ILE A 78 -1.21 -6.83 -0.50
CA ILE A 78 -0.30 -7.89 -0.04
C ILE A 78 1.11 -7.31 -0.01
N ALA A 79 1.69 -7.17 1.19
CA ALA A 79 3.04 -6.67 1.36
C ALA A 79 4.05 -7.70 0.83
N SER A 80 5.02 -7.28 0.00
CA SER A 80 6.09 -8.18 -0.47
C SER A 80 7.27 -8.28 0.51
N GLN A 81 7.28 -7.45 1.55
CA GLN A 81 8.37 -7.32 2.52
C GLN A 81 7.90 -7.53 3.96
N ASP A 82 8.81 -8.04 4.79
CA ASP A 82 8.60 -8.23 6.22
C ASP A 82 8.87 -6.98 7.08
N GLN A 83 9.29 -5.86 6.48
CA GLN A 83 9.63 -4.64 7.22
C GLN A 83 8.40 -3.83 7.63
N THR A 84 8.36 -3.44 8.90
CA THR A 84 7.30 -2.63 9.51
C THR A 84 7.66 -1.14 9.65
N GLY A 85 8.68 -0.67 8.91
CA GLY A 85 9.24 0.69 9.01
C GLY A 85 9.86 0.98 10.39
N GLY A 86 11.18 1.14 10.42
CA GLY A 86 11.93 1.56 11.61
C GLY A 86 11.90 3.06 11.79
#